data_AF-A0A7J7ZU52-F1
#
_entry.id   AF-A0A7J7ZU52-F1
#
_cell.length_a   1.000
_cell.length_b   1.000
_cell.length_c   1.000
_cell.angle_alpha   90.00
_cell.angle_beta   90.00
_cell.angle_gamma   90.00
#
_symmetry.space_group_name_H-M   'P 1'
#
loop_
_entity.id
_entity.type
_entity.pdbx_description
1 polymer ?
#
loop_
_entity_poly.entity_id
_entity_poly.type
_entity_poly.pdbx_seq_one_letter_code
_entity_poly.pdbx_strand_id
1 'polypeptide(L)'
;MNRPHARNALGHVFVSELLGALARLRDDRHVRVLLFRSGVKGVFCAAAFPAPTIAAMDGYALGGGLELALACDLRVAASSAVMGLIETTRGLLPGAGGTQRLPRCLGVALAKELIFTGRRLSGTQAQALGLVNHAVAQNEEGNAAYHRARELAQEILPQAPIAVRLGKVAIDRGMEVDIASGMAIEGMCYAQNIPTQDRLEGMAAFREKRPPRFVGE
;
A
#
# COMPACT_ATOMS: atom_id res chain seq x y z
N MET A 1 -5.05 -5.36 12.48
CA MET A 1 -6.33 -4.89 13.07
C MET A 1 -7.15 -6.07 13.55
N ASN A 2 -7.70 -6.04 14.76
CA ASN A 2 -8.38 -7.21 15.32
C ASN A 2 -9.70 -6.84 16.02
N ARG A 3 -10.74 -6.50 15.24
CA ARG A 3 -12.08 -6.15 15.76
C ARG A 3 -13.14 -7.09 15.17
N PRO A 4 -13.20 -8.36 15.61
CA PRO A 4 -14.06 -9.37 15.02
C PRO A 4 -15.56 -9.03 15.16
N HIS A 5 -15.96 -8.51 16.33
CA HIS A 5 -17.34 -8.10 16.62
C HIS A 5 -17.87 -7.02 15.67
N ALA A 6 -16.99 -6.14 15.19
CA ALA A 6 -17.33 -5.05 14.28
C ALA A 6 -16.92 -5.34 12.83
N ARG A 7 -16.42 -6.55 12.53
CA ARG A 7 -15.85 -6.89 11.21
C ARG A 7 -14.85 -5.82 10.73
N ASN A 8 -13.97 -5.34 11.61
CA ASN A 8 -13.05 -4.22 11.34
C ASN A 8 -13.69 -2.95 10.74
N ALA A 9 -14.97 -2.69 10.97
CA ALA A 9 -15.64 -1.49 10.48
C ALA A 9 -14.93 -0.21 10.96
N LEU A 10 -14.79 0.76 10.06
CA LEU A 10 -14.08 2.03 10.27
C LEU A 10 -14.87 3.05 11.09
N GLY A 11 -15.29 2.66 12.30
CA GLY A 11 -15.88 3.59 13.25
C GLY A 11 -14.85 4.60 13.79
N HIS A 12 -15.34 5.74 14.31
CA HIS A 12 -14.52 6.84 14.79
C HIS A 12 -13.40 6.42 15.77
N VAL A 13 -13.72 5.55 16.73
CA VAL A 13 -12.74 5.02 17.71
C VAL A 13 -11.56 4.35 17.01
N PHE A 14 -11.84 3.48 16.05
CA PHE A 14 -10.80 2.71 15.37
C PHE A 14 -9.97 3.59 14.42
N VAL A 15 -10.60 4.54 13.73
CA VAL A 15 -9.85 5.51 12.92
C VAL A 15 -8.91 6.33 13.81
N SER A 16 -9.36 6.78 14.99
CA SER A 16 -8.52 7.49 15.95
C SER A 16 -7.34 6.63 16.43
N GLU A 17 -7.59 5.37 16.83
CA GLU A 17 -6.54 4.42 17.23
C GLU A 17 -5.53 4.15 16.12
N LEU A 18 -6.00 3.95 14.88
CA LEU A 18 -5.15 3.71 13.72
C LEU A 18 -4.27 4.93 13.45
N LEU A 19 -4.84 6.12 13.41
CA LEU A 19 -4.10 7.36 13.21
C LEU A 19 -3.07 7.59 14.34
N GLY A 20 -3.43 7.31 15.59
CA GLY A 20 -2.50 7.39 16.72
C GLY A 20 -1.36 6.37 16.65
N ALA A 21 -1.62 5.16 16.15
CA ALA A 21 -0.57 4.17 15.89
C ALA A 21 0.38 4.62 14.77
N LEU A 22 -0.16 5.15 13.66
CA LEU A 22 0.64 5.64 12.55
C LEU A 22 1.46 6.87 12.93
N ALA A 23 0.89 7.78 13.73
CA ALA A 23 1.60 8.95 14.23
C ALA A 23 2.83 8.55 15.06
N ARG A 24 2.70 7.54 15.93
CA ARG A 24 3.83 7.02 16.73
C ARG A 24 4.94 6.41 15.87
N LEU A 25 4.57 5.76 14.76
CA LEU A 25 5.54 5.13 13.86
C LEU A 25 6.16 6.14 12.87
N ARG A 26 5.49 7.27 12.60
CA ARG A 26 5.81 8.19 11.50
C ARG A 26 7.27 8.64 11.51
N ASP A 27 7.79 8.93 12.70
CA ASP A 27 9.14 9.46 12.88
C ASP A 27 10.16 8.37 13.24
N ASP A 28 9.73 7.10 13.31
CA ASP A 28 10.61 5.96 13.55
C ASP A 28 11.42 5.63 12.29
N ARG A 29 12.71 6.00 12.34
CA ARG A 29 13.65 5.82 11.23
C ARG A 29 14.01 4.35 11.00
N HIS A 30 13.74 3.45 11.95
CA HIS A 30 13.99 2.02 11.80
C HIS A 30 12.89 1.30 11.02
N VAL A 31 11.69 1.88 10.89
CA VAL A 31 10.61 1.29 10.09
C VAL A 31 10.97 1.36 8.61
N ARG A 32 11.20 0.19 7.99
CA ARG A 32 11.55 0.06 6.57
C ARG A 32 10.36 -0.26 5.67
N VAL A 33 9.42 -1.06 6.15
CA VAL A 33 8.19 -1.44 5.43
C VAL A 33 7.08 -1.61 6.46
N LEU A 34 5.87 -1.15 6.16
CA LEU A 34 4.69 -1.34 6.98
C LEU A 34 3.70 -2.29 6.28
N LEU A 35 3.44 -3.43 6.93
CA LEU A 35 2.43 -4.38 6.46
C LEU A 35 1.10 -4.11 7.16
N PHE A 36 0.08 -3.83 6.37
CA PHE A 36 -1.28 -3.78 6.88
C PHE A 36 -1.94 -5.13 6.66
N ARG A 37 -2.44 -5.72 7.76
CA ARG A 37 -3.23 -6.95 7.73
C ARG A 37 -4.37 -6.92 8.72
N SER A 38 -5.35 -7.77 8.45
CA SER A 38 -6.36 -8.14 9.42
C SER A 38 -5.91 -9.31 10.28
N GLY A 39 -6.23 -9.25 11.57
CA GLY A 39 -6.30 -10.38 12.48
C GLY A 39 -7.70 -11.01 12.53
N VAL A 40 -8.72 -10.33 11.97
CA VAL A 40 -10.06 -10.88 11.77
C VAL A 40 -10.09 -11.59 10.43
N LYS A 41 -10.37 -12.89 10.44
CA LYS A 41 -10.55 -13.68 9.23
C LYS A 41 -11.61 -12.98 8.36
N GLY A 42 -11.20 -12.57 7.16
CA GLY A 42 -12.14 -12.05 6.18
C GLY A 42 -12.33 -10.54 6.08
N VAL A 43 -11.60 -9.64 6.76
CA VAL A 43 -11.88 -8.18 6.62
C VAL A 43 -10.68 -7.24 6.68
N PHE A 44 -10.49 -6.31 5.73
CA PHE A 44 -9.28 -5.48 5.60
C PHE A 44 -9.43 -3.96 5.90
N CYS A 45 -8.31 -3.30 6.24
CA CYS A 45 -8.11 -1.83 6.37
C CYS A 45 -6.60 -1.44 6.46
N ALA A 46 -6.22 -0.22 6.06
CA ALA A 46 -4.83 0.31 6.00
C ALA A 46 -4.75 1.86 5.92
N ALA A 47 -3.56 2.48 5.81
CA ALA A 47 -3.41 3.93 5.62
C ALA A 47 -2.02 4.32 5.09
N ALA A 48 -1.88 5.58 4.63
CA ALA A 48 -0.64 6.13 4.09
C ALA A 48 0.45 6.33 5.16
N PHE A 49 1.72 6.10 4.79
CA PHE A 49 2.87 6.15 5.70
C PHE A 49 4.18 6.51 4.94
N PRO A 50 5.21 7.13 5.57
CA PRO A 50 6.44 7.54 4.87
C PRO A 50 7.28 6.40 4.28
N ALA A 51 7.27 5.22 4.91
CA ALA A 51 7.89 4.02 4.37
C ALA A 51 6.94 3.28 3.40
N PRO A 52 7.44 2.36 2.56
CA PRO A 52 6.61 1.47 1.75
C PRO A 52 5.53 0.77 2.57
N THR A 53 4.34 0.70 2.00
CA THR A 53 3.14 0.12 2.60
C THR A 53 2.57 -0.96 1.70
N ILE A 54 2.23 -2.11 2.30
CA ILE A 54 1.65 -3.24 1.57
C ILE A 54 0.34 -3.65 2.26
N ALA A 55 -0.73 -3.66 1.48
CA ALA A 55 -2.04 -4.15 1.90
C ALA A 55 -2.16 -5.66 1.59
N ALA A 56 -2.33 -6.48 2.63
CA ALA A 56 -2.59 -7.91 2.50
C ALA A 56 -4.09 -8.23 2.73
N MET A 57 -4.79 -8.61 1.66
CA MET A 57 -6.23 -8.85 1.65
C MET A 57 -6.56 -10.34 1.53
N ASP A 58 -6.74 -11.00 2.66
CA ASP A 58 -7.11 -12.42 2.74
C ASP A 58 -8.62 -12.70 2.68
N GLY A 59 -9.43 -11.67 2.45
CA GLY A 59 -10.89 -11.79 2.48
C GLY A 59 -11.63 -10.57 1.94
N TYR A 60 -12.63 -10.08 2.66
CA TYR A 60 -13.41 -8.92 2.22
C TYR A 60 -12.63 -7.60 2.40
N ALA A 61 -12.56 -6.81 1.33
CA ALA A 61 -12.15 -5.42 1.35
C ALA A 61 -13.26 -4.61 0.64
N LEU A 62 -14.29 -4.22 1.40
CA LEU A 62 -15.45 -3.51 0.87
C LEU A 62 -15.51 -2.09 1.38
N GLY A 63 -15.91 -1.17 0.49
CA GLY A 63 -16.01 0.25 0.75
C GLY A 63 -14.74 0.81 1.37
N GLY A 64 -14.84 1.42 2.55
CA GLY A 64 -13.70 1.92 3.32
C GLY A 64 -12.53 0.93 3.46
N GLY A 65 -12.77 -0.38 3.54
CA GLY A 65 -11.69 -1.38 3.56
C GLY A 65 -10.84 -1.37 2.27
N LEU A 66 -11.49 -1.26 1.11
CA LEU A 66 -10.79 -1.11 -0.18
C LEU A 66 -10.21 0.30 -0.35
N GLU A 67 -10.91 1.35 0.07
CA GLU A 67 -10.39 2.72 0.00
C GLU A 67 -9.08 2.88 0.77
N LEU A 68 -8.96 2.15 1.86
CA LEU A 68 -7.74 2.08 2.64
C LEU A 68 -6.66 1.19 2.01
N ALA A 69 -7.03 0.05 1.39
CA ALA A 69 -6.07 -0.73 0.60
C ALA A 69 -5.50 0.08 -0.57
N LEU A 70 -6.33 0.92 -1.20
CA LEU A 70 -5.92 1.86 -2.24
C LEU A 70 -5.01 2.98 -1.73
N ALA A 71 -4.98 3.23 -0.41
CA ALA A 71 -4.03 4.17 0.19
C ALA A 71 -2.65 3.54 0.47
N CYS A 72 -2.51 2.22 0.34
CA CYS A 72 -1.20 1.57 0.33
C CYS A 72 -0.55 1.63 -1.05
N ASP A 73 0.78 1.59 -1.06
CA ASP A 73 1.58 1.61 -2.29
C ASP A 73 1.36 0.32 -3.09
N LEU A 74 1.38 -0.82 -2.38
CA LEU A 74 1.26 -2.15 -2.97
C LEU A 74 0.09 -2.91 -2.36
N ARG A 75 -0.53 -3.78 -3.16
CA ARG A 75 -1.69 -4.59 -2.77
C ARG A 75 -1.49 -6.04 -3.17
N VAL A 76 -1.69 -6.94 -2.23
CA VAL A 76 -1.69 -8.39 -2.41
C VAL A 76 -3.02 -8.94 -1.91
N ALA A 77 -3.63 -9.84 -2.68
CA ALA A 77 -4.91 -10.45 -2.32
C ALA A 77 -4.84 -11.97 -2.38
N ALA A 78 -5.68 -12.64 -1.59
CA ALA A 78 -6.01 -14.03 -1.88
C ALA A 78 -6.89 -14.08 -3.14
N SER A 79 -6.77 -15.10 -3.98
CA SER A 79 -7.57 -15.25 -5.21
C SER A 79 -9.07 -15.28 -4.92
N SER A 80 -9.45 -15.80 -3.76
CA SER A 80 -10.81 -15.85 -3.22
C SER A 80 -11.24 -14.60 -2.42
N ALA A 81 -10.35 -13.63 -2.22
CA ALA A 81 -10.69 -12.36 -1.59
C ALA A 81 -11.77 -11.63 -2.40
N VAL A 82 -12.62 -10.85 -1.73
CA VAL A 82 -13.73 -10.13 -2.38
C VAL A 82 -13.57 -8.64 -2.11
N MET A 83 -13.52 -7.84 -3.17
CA MET A 83 -13.27 -6.40 -3.04
C MET A 83 -14.18 -5.56 -3.92
N GLY A 84 -14.50 -4.35 -3.47
CA GLY A 84 -15.33 -3.42 -4.24
C GLY A 84 -15.78 -2.20 -3.44
N LEU A 85 -16.03 -1.10 -4.16
CA LEU A 85 -16.70 0.09 -3.63
C LEU A 85 -18.19 -0.04 -3.92
N ILE A 86 -18.95 -0.42 -2.90
CA ILE A 86 -20.37 -0.82 -3.03
C ILE A 86 -21.35 0.23 -2.47
N GLU A 87 -20.85 1.41 -2.13
CA GLU A 87 -21.57 2.48 -1.45
C GLU A 87 -22.85 2.90 -2.20
N THR A 88 -22.79 2.94 -3.53
CA THR A 88 -23.93 3.32 -4.40
C THR A 88 -25.12 2.38 -4.25
N THR A 89 -24.90 1.10 -3.92
CA THR A 89 -25.96 0.13 -3.63
C THR A 89 -26.76 0.45 -2.36
N ARG A 90 -26.30 1.44 -1.58
CA ARG A 90 -26.90 1.90 -0.33
C ARG A 90 -27.21 3.40 -0.35
N GLY A 91 -27.21 4.04 -1.52
CA GLY A 91 -27.42 5.48 -1.65
C GLY A 91 -26.28 6.33 -1.08
N LEU A 92 -25.07 5.75 -0.97
CA LEU A 92 -23.87 6.42 -0.47
C LEU A 92 -22.84 6.59 -1.60
N LEU A 93 -21.80 7.37 -1.33
CA LEU A 93 -20.63 7.54 -2.20
C LEU A 93 -19.36 7.09 -1.44
N PRO A 94 -18.34 6.51 -2.10
CA PRO A 94 -17.05 6.26 -1.46
C PRO A 94 -16.46 7.56 -0.90
N GLY A 95 -16.21 7.56 0.41
CA GLY A 95 -15.94 8.79 1.19
C GLY A 95 -14.53 8.88 1.77
N ALA A 96 -13.72 7.83 1.70
CA ALA A 96 -12.34 7.81 2.21
C ALA A 96 -11.29 7.91 1.08
N GLY A 97 -11.68 8.44 -0.08
CA GLY A 97 -10.81 8.72 -1.23
C GLY A 97 -10.91 7.70 -2.37
N GLY A 98 -11.84 6.75 -2.32
CA GLY A 98 -12.08 5.76 -3.37
C GLY A 98 -12.39 6.38 -4.73
N THR A 99 -13.16 7.49 -4.75
CA THR A 99 -13.45 8.26 -5.97
C THR A 99 -12.21 8.93 -6.59
N GLN A 100 -11.10 9.02 -5.85
CA GLN A 100 -9.85 9.63 -6.31
C GLN A 100 -8.79 8.58 -6.63
N ARG A 101 -8.62 7.58 -5.77
CA ARG A 101 -7.56 6.56 -5.89
C ARG A 101 -7.92 5.44 -6.85
N LEU A 102 -9.18 5.00 -6.90
CA LEU A 102 -9.60 3.96 -7.84
C LEU A 102 -9.40 4.36 -9.31
N PRO A 103 -9.80 5.56 -9.78
CA PRO A 103 -9.53 5.96 -11.16
C PRO A 103 -8.06 6.19 -11.48
N ARG A 104 -7.23 6.58 -10.50
CA ARG A 104 -5.76 6.65 -10.67
C ARG A 104 -5.12 5.26 -10.80
N CYS A 105 -5.73 4.25 -10.17
CA CYS A 105 -5.28 2.86 -10.20
C CYS A 105 -5.71 2.14 -11.48
N LEU A 106 -6.98 2.29 -11.90
CA LEU A 106 -7.63 1.48 -12.93
C LEU A 106 -8.01 2.25 -14.21
N GLY A 107 -7.78 3.56 -14.23
CA GLY A 107 -8.36 4.44 -15.24
C GLY A 107 -9.82 4.82 -14.94
N VAL A 108 -10.24 5.95 -15.53
CA VAL A 108 -11.53 6.59 -15.23
C VAL A 108 -12.73 5.72 -15.61
N ALA A 109 -12.70 5.07 -16.78
CA ALA A 109 -13.83 4.31 -17.31
C ALA A 109 -14.17 3.11 -16.42
N LEU A 110 -13.17 2.28 -16.12
CA LEU A 110 -13.35 1.09 -15.29
C LEU A 110 -13.71 1.47 -13.84
N ALA A 111 -13.08 2.51 -13.28
CA ALA A 111 -13.44 2.97 -11.93
C ALA A 111 -14.90 3.43 -11.85
N LYS A 112 -15.40 4.16 -12.87
CA LYS A 112 -16.82 4.52 -12.96
C LYS A 112 -17.72 3.30 -13.06
N GLU A 113 -17.40 2.32 -13.91
CA GLU A 113 -18.18 1.09 -14.01
C GLU A 113 -18.30 0.38 -12.66
N LEU A 114 -17.18 0.20 -11.94
CA LEU A 114 -17.17 -0.46 -10.64
C LEU A 114 -17.96 0.32 -9.59
N ILE A 115 -17.81 1.64 -9.52
CA ILE A 115 -18.54 2.48 -8.55
C ILE A 115 -20.03 2.56 -8.89
N PHE A 116 -20.40 2.77 -10.16
CA PHE A 116 -21.80 2.90 -10.57
C PHE A 116 -22.58 1.61 -10.38
N THR A 117 -21.95 0.47 -10.65
CA THR A 117 -22.59 -0.84 -10.49
C THR A 117 -22.49 -1.40 -9.07
N GLY A 118 -21.58 -0.88 -8.25
CA GLY A 118 -21.25 -1.48 -6.96
C GLY A 118 -20.70 -2.90 -7.09
N ARG A 119 -20.06 -3.23 -8.22
CA ARG A 119 -19.61 -4.60 -8.50
C ARG A 119 -18.51 -5.02 -7.52
N ARG A 120 -18.58 -6.28 -7.11
CA ARG A 120 -17.54 -6.96 -6.33
C ARG A 120 -16.65 -7.79 -7.26
N LEU A 121 -15.36 -7.76 -7.00
CA LEU A 121 -14.33 -8.50 -7.73
C LEU A 121 -13.72 -9.56 -6.81
N SER A 122 -13.40 -10.73 -7.38
CA SER A 122 -12.48 -11.67 -6.74
C SER A 122 -11.04 -11.15 -6.77
N GLY A 123 -10.14 -11.71 -5.97
CA GLY A 123 -8.71 -11.37 -6.02
C GLY A 123 -8.10 -11.66 -7.40
N THR A 124 -8.51 -12.75 -8.05
CA THR A 124 -8.07 -13.07 -9.43
C THR A 124 -8.52 -12.01 -10.43
N GLN A 125 -9.79 -11.58 -10.37
CA GLN A 125 -10.30 -10.50 -11.23
C GLN A 125 -9.59 -9.18 -10.93
N ALA A 126 -9.35 -8.89 -9.65
CA ALA A 126 -8.63 -7.69 -9.23
C ALA A 126 -7.20 -7.64 -9.78
N GLN A 127 -6.47 -8.77 -9.79
CA GLN A 127 -5.13 -8.80 -10.40
C GLN A 127 -5.21 -8.60 -11.92
N ALA A 128 -6.14 -9.27 -12.60
CA ALA A 128 -6.30 -9.15 -14.04
C ALA A 128 -6.61 -7.70 -14.50
N LEU A 129 -7.30 -6.94 -13.66
CA LEU A 129 -7.61 -5.53 -13.92
C LEU A 129 -6.52 -4.55 -13.45
N GLY A 130 -5.48 -5.02 -12.73
CA GLY A 130 -4.44 -4.15 -12.16
C GLY A 130 -4.80 -3.50 -10.82
N LEU A 131 -5.90 -3.89 -10.18
CA LEU A 131 -6.30 -3.38 -8.87
C LEU A 131 -5.35 -3.85 -7.76
N VAL A 132 -4.77 -5.04 -7.90
CA VAL A 132 -3.76 -5.59 -7.00
C VAL A 132 -2.51 -6.04 -7.77
N ASN A 133 -1.35 -5.95 -7.15
CA ASN A 133 -0.07 -6.39 -7.73
C ASN A 133 0.00 -7.91 -7.83
N HIS A 134 -0.54 -8.61 -6.84
CA HIS A 134 -0.53 -10.08 -6.78
C HIS A 134 -1.84 -10.64 -6.21
N ALA A 135 -2.31 -11.73 -6.80
CA ALA A 135 -3.32 -12.62 -6.26
C ALA A 135 -2.71 -14.01 -6.05
N VAL A 136 -2.88 -14.56 -4.86
CA VAL A 136 -2.32 -15.87 -4.46
C VAL A 136 -3.42 -16.83 -4.02
N ALA A 137 -3.26 -18.13 -4.27
CA ALA A 137 -4.21 -19.13 -3.78
C ALA A 137 -4.31 -19.05 -2.25
N GLN A 138 -5.54 -19.07 -1.72
CA GLN A 138 -5.74 -19.00 -0.28
C GLN A 138 -5.30 -20.31 0.38
N ASN A 139 -4.66 -20.22 1.55
CA ASN A 139 -4.25 -21.36 2.36
C ASN A 139 -5.28 -21.66 3.46
N GLU A 140 -5.13 -22.79 4.15
CA GLU A 140 -6.06 -23.23 5.20
C GLU A 140 -6.14 -22.24 6.37
N GLU A 141 -5.01 -21.61 6.70
CA GLU A 141 -4.89 -20.60 7.75
C GLU A 141 -5.60 -19.27 7.40
N GLY A 142 -5.90 -19.02 6.12
CA GLY A 142 -6.54 -17.80 5.66
C GLY A 142 -5.63 -16.56 5.75
N ASN A 143 -4.33 -16.73 5.51
CA ASN A 143 -3.30 -15.70 5.61
C ASN A 143 -2.32 -15.71 4.41
N ALA A 144 -2.68 -16.32 3.27
CA ALA A 144 -1.80 -16.44 2.11
C ALA A 144 -1.37 -15.09 1.54
N ALA A 145 -2.28 -14.10 1.48
CA ALA A 145 -1.96 -12.76 1.03
C ALA A 145 -0.95 -12.08 1.95
N TYR A 146 -1.07 -12.30 3.27
CA TYR A 146 -0.09 -11.83 4.24
C TYR A 146 1.28 -12.46 4.05
N HIS A 147 1.37 -13.77 3.79
CA HIS A 147 2.65 -14.43 3.50
C HIS A 147 3.32 -13.84 2.26
N ARG A 148 2.56 -13.67 1.17
CA ARG A 148 3.10 -13.05 -0.05
C ARG A 148 3.48 -11.58 0.15
N ALA A 149 2.72 -10.82 0.94
CA ALA A 149 3.10 -9.45 1.31
C ALA A 149 4.39 -9.41 2.14
N ARG A 150 4.62 -10.40 3.02
CA ARG A 150 5.87 -10.52 3.79
C ARG A 150 7.06 -10.83 2.89
N GLU A 151 6.90 -11.71 1.91
CA GLU A 151 7.93 -11.97 0.88
C GLU A 151 8.29 -10.68 0.14
N LEU A 152 7.29 -9.92 -0.32
CA LEU A 152 7.52 -8.65 -1.00
C LEU A 152 8.23 -7.63 -0.08
N ALA A 153 7.88 -7.60 1.21
CA ALA A 153 8.62 -6.78 2.18
C ALA A 153 10.08 -7.25 2.31
N GLN A 154 10.34 -8.56 2.33
CA GLN A 154 11.70 -9.13 2.37
C GLN A 154 12.51 -8.80 1.12
N GLU A 155 11.88 -8.59 -0.03
CA GLU A 155 12.54 -8.09 -1.25
C GLU A 155 12.94 -6.60 -1.12
N ILE A 156 12.17 -5.81 -0.36
CA ILE A 156 12.41 -4.38 -0.13
C ILE A 156 13.46 -4.12 0.97
N LEU A 157 13.48 -4.96 2.02
CA LEU A 157 14.36 -4.77 3.18
C LEU A 157 15.86 -4.60 2.88
N PRO A 158 16.46 -5.28 1.88
CA PRO A 158 17.87 -5.12 1.53
C PRO A 158 18.19 -3.81 0.80
N GLN A 159 17.19 -3.02 0.40
CA GLN A 159 17.40 -1.79 -0.36
C GLN A 159 17.75 -0.61 0.54
N ALA A 160 18.44 0.39 -0.03
CA ALA A 160 18.87 1.60 0.67
C ALA A 160 17.64 2.37 1.22
N PRO A 161 17.45 2.43 2.55
CA PRO A 161 16.23 2.94 3.16
C PRO A 161 15.89 4.39 2.83
N ILE A 162 16.91 5.26 2.80
CA ILE A 162 16.72 6.67 2.42
C ILE A 162 16.29 6.75 0.95
N ALA A 163 16.97 6.01 0.07
CA ALA A 163 16.63 5.97 -1.35
C ALA A 163 15.20 5.47 -1.60
N VAL A 164 14.76 4.42 -0.89
CA VAL A 164 13.39 3.88 -1.00
C VAL A 164 12.34 4.91 -0.57
N ARG A 165 12.55 5.60 0.57
CA ARG A 165 11.64 6.66 1.04
C ARG A 165 11.59 7.84 0.07
N LEU A 166 12.74 8.29 -0.42
CA LEU A 166 12.83 9.39 -1.37
C LEU A 166 12.23 9.01 -2.73
N GLY A 167 12.42 7.77 -3.19
CA GLY A 167 11.77 7.25 -4.39
C GLY A 167 10.25 7.28 -4.28
N LYS A 168 9.71 6.88 -3.12
CA LYS A 168 8.28 7.01 -2.83
C LYS A 168 7.81 8.47 -2.91
N VAL A 169 8.51 9.40 -2.26
CA VAL A 169 8.16 10.83 -2.30
C VAL A 169 8.18 11.37 -3.73
N ALA A 170 9.21 11.03 -4.51
CA ALA A 170 9.34 11.46 -5.90
C ALA A 170 8.17 10.97 -6.76
N ILE A 171 7.79 9.70 -6.62
CA ILE A 171 6.66 9.11 -7.35
C ILE A 171 5.34 9.74 -6.89
N ASP A 172 5.03 9.70 -5.60
CA ASP A 172 3.73 10.13 -5.06
C ASP A 172 3.46 11.62 -5.31
N ARG A 173 4.50 12.46 -5.23
CA ARG A 173 4.36 13.90 -5.46
C ARG A 173 4.47 14.27 -6.93
N GLY A 174 5.37 13.63 -7.67
CA GLY A 174 5.58 13.87 -9.10
C GLY A 174 4.35 13.51 -9.94
N MET A 175 3.62 12.46 -9.56
CA MET A 175 2.41 12.02 -10.27
C MET A 175 1.22 13.01 -10.15
N GLU A 176 1.26 13.94 -9.20
CA GLU A 176 0.17 14.91 -8.97
C GLU A 176 0.48 16.31 -9.55
N VAL A 177 1.56 16.43 -10.34
CA VAL A 177 1.98 17.68 -10.99
C VAL A 177 2.31 17.44 -12.47
N ASP A 178 2.60 18.52 -13.20
CA ASP A 178 3.12 18.40 -14.57
C ASP A 178 4.52 17.77 -14.60
N ILE A 179 4.93 17.26 -15.77
CA ILE A 179 6.20 16.54 -15.91
C ILE A 179 7.43 17.37 -15.55
N ALA A 180 7.44 18.68 -15.80
CA ALA A 180 8.58 19.53 -15.48
C ALA A 180 8.71 19.71 -13.96
N SER A 181 7.59 19.96 -13.28
CA SER A 181 7.53 19.98 -11.81
C SER A 181 7.90 18.62 -11.21
N GLY A 182 7.46 17.50 -11.81
CA GLY A 182 7.80 16.15 -11.38
C GLY A 182 9.31 15.87 -11.45
N MET A 183 9.97 16.24 -12.55
CA MET A 183 11.43 16.12 -12.69
C MET A 183 12.18 17.00 -11.68
N ALA A 184 11.67 18.17 -11.33
CA ALA A 184 12.26 19.01 -10.30
C ALA A 184 12.17 18.35 -8.90
N ILE A 185 11.02 17.74 -8.58
CA ILE A 185 10.84 16.97 -7.34
C ILE A 185 11.80 15.78 -7.30
N GLU A 186 11.96 15.04 -8.41
CA GLU A 186 12.92 13.95 -8.52
C GLU A 186 14.35 14.45 -8.25
N GLY A 187 14.76 15.56 -8.87
CA GLY A 187 16.08 16.16 -8.65
C GLY A 187 16.32 16.53 -7.18
N MET A 188 15.32 17.10 -6.50
CA MET A 188 15.40 17.41 -5.06
C MET A 188 15.51 16.15 -4.18
N CYS A 189 14.78 15.10 -4.53
CA CYS A 189 14.87 13.81 -3.83
C CYS A 189 16.25 13.17 -4.07
N TYR A 190 16.74 13.18 -5.30
CA TYR A 190 18.06 12.65 -5.64
C TYR A 190 19.17 13.39 -4.93
N ALA A 191 19.11 14.74 -4.88
CA ALA A 191 20.09 15.57 -4.17
C ALA A 191 20.20 15.22 -2.68
N GLN A 192 19.10 14.87 -2.02
CA GLN A 192 19.10 14.41 -0.63
C GLN A 192 19.73 13.01 -0.45
N ASN A 193 19.69 12.18 -1.49
CA ASN A 193 20.29 10.84 -1.47
C ASN A 193 21.83 10.87 -1.69
N ILE A 194 22.35 11.87 -2.40
CA ILE A 194 23.79 12.01 -2.71
C ILE A 194 24.70 11.98 -1.46
N PRO A 195 24.45 12.75 -0.39
CA PRO A 195 25.36 12.80 0.76
C PRO A 195 25.23 11.61 1.74
N THR A 196 24.40 10.60 1.44
CA THR A 196 24.16 9.47 2.36
C THR A 196 25.34 8.50 2.42
N GLN A 197 25.56 7.90 3.59
CA GLN A 197 26.50 6.78 3.76
C GLN A 197 26.05 5.57 2.95
N ASP A 198 24.73 5.32 2.87
CA ASP A 198 24.18 4.21 2.10
C ASP A 198 24.58 4.29 0.62
N ARG A 199 24.60 5.48 0.01
CA ARG A 199 25.07 5.62 -1.37
C ARG A 199 26.55 5.25 -1.50
N LEU A 200 27.40 5.71 -0.56
CA LEU A 200 28.83 5.38 -0.56
C LEU A 200 29.07 3.87 -0.41
N GLU A 201 28.36 3.24 0.52
CA GLU A 201 28.39 1.79 0.74
C GLU A 201 27.89 1.03 -0.50
N GLY A 202 26.81 1.47 -1.13
CA GLY A 202 26.30 0.86 -2.36
C GLY A 202 27.35 0.87 -3.48
N MET A 203 28.06 1.98 -3.65
CA MET A 203 29.16 2.09 -4.61
C MET A 203 30.37 1.22 -4.24
N ALA A 204 30.73 1.16 -2.95
CA ALA A 204 31.83 0.32 -2.47
C ALA A 204 31.51 -1.18 -2.66
N ALA A 205 30.34 -1.62 -2.19
CA ALA A 205 29.86 -2.98 -2.32
C ALA A 205 29.78 -3.45 -3.78
N PHE A 206 29.35 -2.58 -4.70
CA PHE A 206 29.34 -2.86 -6.13
C PHE A 206 30.76 -3.10 -6.69
N ARG A 207 31.73 -2.22 -6.35
CA ARG A 207 33.14 -2.40 -6.76
C ARG A 207 33.76 -3.66 -6.18
N GLU A 208 33.41 -4.00 -4.94
CA GLU A 208 33.93 -5.14 -4.19
C GLU A 208 33.17 -6.45 -4.46
N LYS A 209 32.11 -6.41 -5.29
CA LYS A 209 31.25 -7.56 -5.65
C LYS A 209 30.68 -8.29 -4.43
N ARG A 210 30.26 -7.53 -3.41
CA ARG A 210 29.62 -8.06 -2.20
C ARG A 210 28.22 -7.45 -2.01
N PRO A 211 27.34 -8.08 -1.21
CA PRO A 211 26.09 -7.46 -0.80
C PRO A 211 26.34 -6.17 0.00
N PRO A 212 25.59 -5.08 -0.26
CA PRO A 212 25.68 -3.86 0.52
C PRO A 212 25.02 -4.03 1.90
N ARG A 213 25.47 -3.23 2.87
CA ARG A 213 24.90 -3.15 4.22
C ARG A 213 24.39 -1.74 4.50
N PHE A 214 23.14 -1.49 4.14
CA PHE A 214 22.53 -0.18 4.33
C PHE A 214 22.01 0.02 5.77
N VAL A 215 22.30 1.18 6.33
CA VAL A 215 21.92 1.57 7.69
C VAL A 215 20.86 2.67 7.70
N GLY A 216 20.62 3.35 6.58
CA GLY A 216 19.66 4.46 6.49
C GLY A 216 20.25 5.77 6.99
N GLU A 217 21.53 6.01 6.68
CA GLU A 217 22.30 7.22 6.99
C GLU A 217 22.99 7.76 5.73
#